data_AF-A0A7X4A0B7-F1
#
_entry.id   AF-A0A7X4A0B7-F1
#
_cell.length_a   1.000
_cell.length_b   1.000
_cell.length_c   1.000
_cell.angle_alpha   90.00
_cell.angle_beta   90.00
_cell.angle_gamma   90.00
#
_symmetry.space_group_name_H-M   'P 1'
#
loop_
_entity.id
_entity.type
_entity.pdbx_description
1 polymer ?
#
loop_
_entity_poly.entity_id
_entity_poly.type
_entity_poly.pdbx_seq_one_letter_code
_entity_poly.pdbx_strand_id
1 'polypeptide(L)'
;MVVIALILGFSPAGSAMIALSVLLVLSFLNPEMRRKPILVAESFARGGVTFGRLLMAIGTVSIIIAVLGATGLPLEFAKVISSNAGQNLLLALVFAAVAALILGMGMPTLPAYLTIIIILGPSLTSLGLTDLTAHFFVFYFGVASAITPPVAMAAFAAASISGGGAIGTAVQATRIGIVIFAIPFFFAFNPQMLIVAEAGGVFAIGGFLFLLLRLALLIYMLASAASRFDRGKMPVWEVIARAAAGLLLIHPSALVGGIAALASLALIALHYGVLSRKEAAA
;
A
#
# COMPACT_ATOMS: atom_id res chain seq x y z
N MET A 1 -9.41 -20.27 -5.46
CA MET A 1 -8.36 -20.91 -6.29
C MET A 1 -7.03 -20.19 -6.24
N VAL A 2 -6.97 -18.87 -6.46
CA VAL A 2 -5.70 -18.10 -6.38
C VAL A 2 -4.97 -18.33 -5.05
N VAL A 3 -5.64 -18.16 -3.92
CA VAL A 3 -5.03 -18.36 -2.58
C VAL A 3 -4.50 -19.78 -2.39
N ILE A 4 -5.27 -20.79 -2.81
CA ILE A 4 -4.87 -22.20 -2.69
C ILE A 4 -3.63 -22.47 -3.55
N ALA A 5 -3.60 -21.99 -4.80
CA ALA A 5 -2.46 -22.16 -5.69
C ALA A 5 -1.18 -21.49 -5.14
N LEU A 6 -1.31 -20.30 -4.55
CA LEU A 6 -0.19 -19.62 -3.88
C LEU A 6 0.34 -20.43 -2.68
N ILE A 7 -0.54 -21.01 -1.86
CA ILE A 7 -0.16 -21.88 -0.73
C ILE A 7 0.57 -23.14 -1.22
N LEU A 8 0.17 -23.67 -2.39
CA LEU A 8 0.82 -24.80 -3.04
C LEU A 8 2.16 -24.44 -3.72
N GLY A 9 2.62 -23.19 -3.62
CA GLY A 9 3.91 -22.73 -4.15
C GLY A 9 3.89 -22.33 -5.62
N PHE A 10 2.72 -22.19 -6.26
CA PHE A 10 2.64 -21.64 -7.60
C PHE A 10 2.98 -20.14 -7.59
N SER A 11 3.62 -19.66 -8.66
CA SER A 11 3.83 -18.23 -8.84
C SER A 11 2.49 -17.46 -8.93
N PRO A 12 2.47 -16.14 -8.67
CA PRO A 12 1.24 -15.33 -8.82
C PRO A 12 0.63 -15.43 -10.22
N ALA A 13 1.47 -15.42 -11.26
CA ALA A 13 1.04 -15.59 -12.65
C ALA A 13 0.45 -17.00 -12.88
N GLY A 14 1.11 -18.05 -12.38
CA GLY A 14 0.60 -19.42 -12.45
C GLY A 14 -0.73 -19.58 -11.71
N SER A 15 -0.85 -18.98 -10.53
CA SER A 15 -2.07 -18.98 -9.72
C SER A 15 -3.24 -18.30 -10.43
N ALA A 16 -2.98 -17.21 -11.17
CA ALA A 16 -3.97 -16.55 -12.00
C ALA A 16 -4.41 -17.43 -13.19
N MET A 17 -3.47 -18.13 -13.84
CA MET A 17 -3.79 -19.06 -14.94
C MET A 17 -4.64 -20.23 -14.48
N ILE A 18 -4.34 -20.81 -13.31
CA ILE A 18 -5.16 -21.87 -12.70
C ILE A 18 -6.55 -21.32 -12.38
N ALA A 19 -6.63 -20.13 -11.78
CA ALA A 19 -7.91 -19.51 -11.47
C ALA A 19 -8.75 -19.23 -12.72
N LEU A 20 -8.13 -18.75 -13.82
CA LEU A 20 -8.78 -18.54 -15.10
C LEU A 20 -9.28 -19.85 -15.71
N SER A 21 -8.47 -20.91 -15.66
CA SER A 21 -8.84 -22.23 -16.16
C SER A 21 -10.02 -22.82 -15.40
N VAL A 22 -10.01 -22.72 -14.07
CA VAL A 22 -11.13 -23.15 -13.23
C VAL A 22 -12.36 -22.29 -13.50
N LEU A 23 -12.22 -20.97 -13.62
CA LEU A 23 -13.33 -20.06 -13.92
C LEU A 23 -13.95 -20.36 -15.30
N LEU A 24 -13.14 -20.71 -16.29
CA LEU A 24 -13.60 -21.14 -17.60
C LEU A 24 -14.44 -22.42 -17.50
N VAL A 25 -13.96 -23.45 -16.78
CA VAL A 25 -14.71 -24.70 -16.58
C VAL A 25 -16.00 -24.44 -15.81
N LEU A 26 -15.94 -23.66 -14.72
CA LEU A 26 -17.12 -23.33 -13.91
C LEU A 26 -18.10 -22.41 -14.66
N SER A 27 -17.65 -21.64 -15.66
CA SER A 27 -18.55 -20.81 -16.46
C SER A 27 -19.62 -21.66 -17.17
N PHE A 28 -19.33 -22.92 -17.51
CA PHE A 28 -20.30 -23.84 -18.09
C PHE A 28 -21.37 -24.32 -17.09
N LEU A 29 -21.24 -24.07 -15.79
CA LEU A 29 -22.33 -24.28 -14.84
C LEU A 29 -23.38 -23.17 -14.95
N ASN A 30 -23.00 -21.97 -15.37
CA ASN A 30 -23.92 -20.85 -15.55
C ASN A 30 -24.88 -21.12 -16.73
N PRO A 31 -26.21 -21.16 -16.51
CA PRO A 31 -27.18 -21.39 -17.57
C PRO A 31 -27.10 -20.38 -18.73
N GLU A 32 -26.74 -19.12 -18.46
CA GLU A 32 -26.62 -18.10 -19.50
C GLU A 32 -25.43 -18.38 -20.43
N MET A 33 -24.29 -18.75 -19.85
CA MET A 33 -23.08 -19.09 -20.60
C MET A 33 -23.27 -20.37 -21.43
N ARG A 34 -24.01 -21.36 -20.91
CA ARG A 34 -24.40 -22.57 -21.66
C ARG A 34 -25.27 -22.26 -22.87
N ARG A 35 -26.19 -21.31 -22.74
CA ARG A 35 -27.09 -20.89 -23.82
C ARG A 35 -26.35 -20.08 -24.91
N LYS A 36 -25.31 -19.34 -24.53
CA LYS A 36 -24.55 -18.46 -25.44
C LYS A 36 -23.03 -18.63 -25.25
N PRO A 37 -22.44 -19.73 -25.76
CA PRO A 37 -21.00 -19.98 -25.59
C PRO A 37 -20.11 -18.90 -26.23
N ILE A 38 -20.61 -18.14 -27.19
CA ILE A 38 -19.90 -16.99 -27.79
C ILE A 38 -19.49 -15.94 -26.76
N LEU A 39 -20.23 -15.82 -25.64
CA LEU A 39 -19.89 -14.90 -24.55
C LEU A 39 -18.52 -15.21 -23.93
N VAL A 40 -18.07 -16.47 -23.96
CA VAL A 40 -16.73 -16.85 -23.52
C VAL A 40 -15.68 -16.22 -24.43
N ALA A 41 -15.82 -16.38 -25.75
CA ALA A 41 -14.91 -15.81 -26.73
C ALA A 41 -14.90 -14.27 -26.68
N GLU A 42 -16.08 -13.64 -26.53
CA GLU A 42 -16.19 -12.20 -26.33
C GLU A 42 -15.48 -11.74 -25.04
N SER A 43 -15.57 -12.50 -23.96
CA SER A 43 -14.89 -12.20 -22.70
C SER A 43 -13.37 -12.24 -22.86
N PHE A 44 -12.84 -13.24 -23.57
CA PHE A 44 -11.42 -13.29 -23.93
C PHE A 44 -11.00 -12.13 -24.84
N ALA A 45 -11.81 -11.79 -25.85
CA ALA A 45 -11.55 -10.66 -26.73
C ALA A 45 -11.50 -9.32 -25.95
N ARG A 46 -12.45 -9.09 -25.03
CA ARG A 46 -12.44 -7.93 -24.13
C ARG A 46 -11.22 -7.91 -23.20
N GLY A 47 -10.80 -9.07 -22.72
CA GLY A 47 -9.55 -9.24 -21.99
C GLY A 47 -8.34 -8.80 -22.81
N GLY A 48 -8.26 -9.25 -24.08
CA GLY A 48 -7.22 -8.86 -25.04
C GLY A 48 -7.19 -7.36 -25.32
N VAL A 49 -8.36 -6.72 -25.50
CA VAL A 49 -8.45 -5.26 -25.66
C VAL A 49 -7.95 -4.51 -24.42
N THR A 50 -8.34 -4.98 -23.23
CA THR A 50 -7.86 -4.40 -21.96
C THR A 50 -6.34 -4.52 -21.83
N PHE A 51 -5.79 -5.69 -22.18
CA PHE A 51 -4.34 -5.93 -22.17
C PHE A 51 -3.61 -5.07 -23.21
N GLY A 52 -4.16 -4.92 -24.42
CA GLY A 52 -3.59 -4.04 -25.44
C GLY A 52 -3.50 -2.58 -24.99
N ARG A 53 -4.50 -2.07 -24.27
CA ARG A 53 -4.46 -0.73 -23.66
C ARG A 53 -3.34 -0.59 -22.63
N LEU A 54 -3.09 -1.62 -21.83
CA LEU A 54 -1.97 -1.64 -20.89
C LEU A 54 -0.63 -1.64 -21.63
N LEU A 55 -0.48 -2.47 -22.68
CA LEU A 55 0.74 -2.51 -23.48
C LEU A 55 1.08 -1.16 -24.13
N MET A 56 0.08 -0.44 -24.65
CA MET A 56 0.31 0.90 -25.21
C MET A 56 0.89 1.84 -24.16
N ALA A 57 0.34 1.86 -22.94
CA ALA A 57 0.86 2.69 -21.85
C ALA A 57 2.28 2.28 -21.44
N ILE A 58 2.57 0.97 -21.34
CA ILE A 58 3.92 0.46 -21.03
C ILE A 58 4.93 0.83 -22.14
N GLY A 59 4.50 0.79 -23.40
CA GLY A 59 5.31 1.21 -24.54
C GLY A 59 5.73 2.69 -24.42
N THR A 60 4.80 3.57 -24.05
CA THR A 60 5.11 4.99 -23.78
C THR A 60 6.06 5.14 -22.59
N VAL A 61 5.83 4.40 -21.50
CA VAL A 61 6.75 4.39 -20.35
C VAL A 61 8.15 3.98 -20.77
N SER A 62 8.31 3.04 -21.70
CA SER A 62 9.62 2.59 -22.21
C SER A 62 10.44 3.69 -22.88
N ILE A 63 9.77 4.63 -23.56
CA ILE A 63 10.43 5.81 -24.13
C ILE A 63 10.93 6.74 -23.01
N ILE A 64 10.10 6.95 -21.97
CA ILE A 64 10.48 7.73 -20.79
C ILE A 64 11.71 7.10 -20.13
N ILE A 65 11.71 5.78 -19.94
CA ILE A 65 12.84 5.03 -19.36
C ILE A 65 14.12 5.28 -20.16
N ALA A 66 14.06 5.18 -21.49
CA ALA A 66 15.24 5.38 -22.34
C ALA A 66 15.81 6.80 -22.23
N VAL A 67 14.95 7.82 -22.22
CA VAL A 67 15.37 9.22 -22.06
C VAL A 67 15.96 9.45 -20.67
N LEU A 68 15.30 8.98 -19.62
CA LEU A 68 15.77 9.16 -18.23
C LEU A 68 17.10 8.44 -17.97
N GLY A 69 17.28 7.26 -18.57
CA GLY A 69 18.54 6.52 -18.54
C GLY A 69 19.66 7.30 -19.23
N ALA A 70 19.39 7.90 -20.39
CA ALA A 70 20.35 8.73 -21.11
C ALA A 70 20.70 10.04 -20.37
N THR A 71 19.75 10.63 -19.64
CA THR A 71 19.99 11.87 -18.87
C THR A 71 20.58 11.63 -17.48
N GLY A 72 20.65 10.37 -17.00
CA GLY A 72 21.16 10.04 -15.66
C GLY A 72 20.27 10.54 -14.50
N LEU A 73 19.02 10.88 -14.78
CA LEU A 73 18.10 11.48 -13.82
C LEU A 73 17.84 10.61 -12.57
N PRO A 74 17.68 9.27 -12.67
CA PRO A 74 17.55 8.42 -11.48
C PRO A 74 18.72 8.53 -10.48
N LEU A 75 19.95 8.71 -10.99
CA LEU A 75 21.14 8.89 -10.15
C LEU A 75 21.13 10.24 -9.45
N GLU A 76 20.66 11.29 -10.13
CA GLU A 76 20.48 12.61 -9.51
C GLU A 76 19.40 12.59 -8.43
N PHE A 77 18.29 11.87 -8.62
CA PHE A 77 17.30 11.66 -7.57
C PHE A 77 17.89 10.94 -6.35
N ALA A 78 18.73 9.91 -6.56
CA ALA A 78 19.43 9.23 -5.47
C ALA A 78 20.36 10.19 -4.71
N LYS A 79 21.08 11.07 -5.42
CA LYS A 79 21.94 12.10 -4.82
C LYS A 79 21.14 13.14 -4.04
N VAL A 80 20.03 13.63 -4.58
CA VAL A 80 19.16 14.60 -3.90
C VAL A 80 18.58 14.01 -2.63
N ILE A 81 18.10 12.76 -2.69
CA ILE A 81 17.56 12.08 -1.50
C ILE A 81 18.67 11.87 -0.48
N SER A 82 19.83 11.34 -0.87
CA SER A 82 20.94 11.06 0.06
C SER A 82 21.58 12.33 0.64
N SER A 83 21.71 13.41 -0.14
CA SER A 83 22.29 14.67 0.34
C SER A 83 21.39 15.41 1.33
N ASN A 84 20.06 15.36 1.11
CA ASN A 84 19.08 16.01 1.99
C ASN A 84 18.68 15.13 3.19
N ALA A 85 18.70 13.81 3.04
CA ALA A 85 18.41 12.87 4.13
C ALA A 85 19.61 12.59 5.04
N GLY A 86 20.83 12.81 4.56
CA GLY A 86 22.05 12.41 5.26
C GLY A 86 22.08 10.91 5.51
N GLN A 87 22.40 10.49 6.74
CA GLN A 87 22.33 9.09 7.16
C GLN A 87 20.94 8.66 7.70
N ASN A 88 19.91 9.52 7.59
CA ASN A 88 18.58 9.22 8.14
C ASN A 88 17.67 8.53 7.11
N LEU A 89 17.57 7.20 7.22
CA LEU A 89 16.73 6.38 6.35
C LEU A 89 15.26 6.82 6.35
N LEU A 90 14.71 7.27 7.49
CA LEU A 90 13.30 7.69 7.56
C LEU A 90 13.05 8.90 6.65
N LEU A 91 13.93 9.90 6.72
CA LEU A 91 13.80 11.10 5.91
C LEU A 91 13.94 10.78 4.42
N ALA A 92 14.86 9.87 4.08
CA ALA A 92 15.04 9.40 2.71
C ALA A 92 13.79 8.70 2.16
N LEU A 93 13.17 7.83 2.96
CA LEU A 93 11.93 7.14 2.60
C LEU A 93 10.75 8.11 2.48
N VAL A 94 10.70 9.18 3.29
CA VAL A 94 9.66 10.22 3.16
C VAL A 94 9.82 10.98 1.84
N PHE A 95 11.03 11.37 1.46
CA PHE A 95 11.26 12.00 0.15
C PHE A 95 10.89 11.06 -1.01
N ALA A 96 11.29 9.79 -0.92
CA ALA A 96 10.93 8.79 -1.91
C ALA A 96 9.41 8.56 -1.98
N ALA A 97 8.70 8.55 -0.86
CA ALA A 97 7.25 8.42 -0.79
C ALA A 97 6.53 9.60 -1.48
N VAL A 98 6.98 10.84 -1.21
CA VAL A 98 6.43 12.04 -1.85
C VAL A 98 6.69 12.02 -3.36
N ALA A 99 7.91 11.70 -3.76
CA ALA A 99 8.25 11.57 -5.18
C ALA A 99 7.41 10.47 -5.86
N ALA A 100 7.25 9.31 -5.23
CA ALA A 100 6.44 8.21 -5.74
C ALA A 100 4.96 8.61 -5.90
N LEU A 101 4.41 9.37 -4.97
CA LEU A 101 3.05 9.88 -5.07
C LEU A 101 2.89 10.82 -6.26
N ILE A 102 3.79 11.80 -6.42
CA ILE A 102 3.76 12.77 -7.52
C ILE A 102 3.92 12.07 -8.87
N LEU A 103 4.89 11.15 -8.97
CA LEU A 103 5.15 10.39 -10.18
C LEU A 103 4.01 9.42 -10.53
N GLY A 104 3.26 8.92 -9.52
CA GLY A 104 2.15 8.00 -9.75
C GLY A 104 0.84 8.66 -10.19
N MET A 105 0.72 9.99 -10.06
CA MET A 105 -0.56 10.67 -10.26
C MET A 105 -1.05 10.59 -11.72
N GLY A 106 -2.30 10.17 -11.91
CA GLY A 106 -3.00 10.27 -13.20
C GLY A 106 -2.73 9.13 -14.18
N MET A 107 -2.00 8.09 -13.76
CA MET A 107 -1.76 6.89 -14.56
C MET A 107 -2.47 5.67 -13.98
N PRO A 108 -2.78 4.64 -14.79
CA PRO A 108 -3.15 3.33 -14.26
C PRO A 108 -2.02 2.75 -13.39
N THR A 109 -2.35 1.90 -12.42
CA THR A 109 -1.41 1.40 -11.41
C THR A 109 -0.14 0.79 -11.99
N LEU A 110 -0.26 0.03 -13.07
CA LEU A 110 0.89 -0.69 -13.66
C LEU A 110 1.89 0.26 -14.35
N PRO A 111 1.48 1.15 -15.28
CA PRO A 111 2.35 2.22 -15.79
C PRO A 111 2.93 3.13 -14.70
N ALA A 112 2.13 3.50 -13.70
CA ALA A 112 2.60 4.29 -12.56
C ALA A 112 3.74 3.59 -11.82
N TYR A 113 3.52 2.33 -11.43
CA TYR A 113 4.52 1.51 -10.75
C TYR A 113 5.83 1.41 -11.54
N LEU A 114 5.76 1.09 -12.85
CA LEU A 114 6.94 0.97 -13.70
C LEU A 114 7.73 2.27 -13.77
N THR A 115 7.03 3.40 -13.88
CA THR A 115 7.65 4.72 -13.91
C THR A 115 8.37 5.02 -12.60
N ILE A 116 7.69 4.78 -11.47
CA ILE A 116 8.25 5.08 -10.14
C ILE A 116 9.45 4.18 -9.83
N ILE A 117 9.36 2.87 -10.05
CA ILE A 117 10.45 1.95 -9.68
C ILE A 117 11.71 2.19 -10.50
N ILE A 118 11.59 2.63 -11.74
CA ILE A 118 12.76 2.88 -12.59
C ILE A 118 13.49 4.16 -12.17
N ILE A 119 12.74 5.14 -11.69
CA ILE A 119 13.30 6.40 -11.21
C ILE A 119 13.85 6.24 -9.79
N LEU A 120 13.05 5.66 -8.89
CA LEU A 120 13.34 5.63 -7.45
C LEU A 120 13.95 4.30 -6.98
N GLY A 121 13.83 3.21 -7.72
CA GLY A 121 14.36 1.90 -7.34
C GLY A 121 15.86 1.91 -7.08
N PRO A 122 16.70 2.47 -7.98
CA PRO A 122 18.14 2.62 -7.73
C PRO A 122 18.41 3.45 -6.47
N SER A 123 17.63 4.51 -6.23
CA SER A 123 17.77 5.34 -5.03
C SER A 123 17.43 4.55 -3.76
N LEU A 124 16.30 3.85 -3.74
CA LEU A 124 15.84 3.07 -2.59
C LEU A 124 16.80 1.92 -2.26
N THR A 125 17.30 1.22 -3.28
CA THR A 125 18.28 0.14 -3.10
C THR A 125 19.63 0.67 -2.62
N SER A 126 20.07 1.84 -3.11
CA SER A 126 21.28 2.51 -2.60
C SER A 126 21.19 2.94 -1.13
N LEU A 127 19.97 3.12 -0.62
CA LEU A 127 19.69 3.44 0.79
C LEU A 127 19.63 2.19 1.69
N GLY A 128 19.92 1.01 1.14
CA GLY A 128 19.99 -0.26 1.88
C GLY A 128 18.70 -1.08 1.88
N LEU A 129 17.68 -0.70 1.10
CA LEU A 129 16.51 -1.56 0.89
C LEU A 129 16.89 -2.70 -0.07
N THR A 130 16.34 -3.88 0.19
CA THR A 130 16.37 -4.96 -0.80
C THR A 130 15.54 -4.59 -2.01
N ASP A 131 15.86 -5.18 -3.16
CA ASP A 131 15.15 -4.95 -4.41
C ASP A 131 13.64 -5.19 -4.25
N LEU A 132 13.28 -6.32 -3.66
CA LEU A 132 11.89 -6.65 -3.35
C LEU A 132 11.20 -5.58 -2.50
N THR A 133 11.86 -5.12 -1.42
CA THR A 133 11.33 -4.08 -0.54
C THR A 133 11.12 -2.77 -1.30
N ALA A 134 12.06 -2.38 -2.16
CA ALA A 134 11.93 -1.19 -3.01
C ALA A 134 10.73 -1.30 -3.97
N HIS A 135 10.60 -2.44 -4.66
CA HIS A 135 9.48 -2.73 -5.55
C HIS A 135 8.13 -2.68 -4.81
N PHE A 136 8.01 -3.28 -3.62
CA PHE A 136 6.79 -3.20 -2.81
C PHE A 136 6.52 -1.79 -2.28
N PHE A 137 7.56 -1.07 -1.86
CA PHE A 137 7.44 0.28 -1.34
C PHE A 137 6.81 1.21 -2.38
N VAL A 138 7.37 1.24 -3.60
CA VAL A 138 6.84 2.09 -4.67
C VAL A 138 5.49 1.60 -5.20
N PHE A 139 5.24 0.29 -5.22
CA PHE A 139 3.94 -0.26 -5.61
C PHE A 139 2.82 0.25 -4.70
N TYR A 140 3.03 0.26 -3.38
CA TYR A 140 2.05 0.78 -2.43
C TYR A 140 1.77 2.27 -2.66
N PHE A 141 2.78 3.11 -2.87
CA PHE A 141 2.56 4.53 -3.16
C PHE A 141 1.93 4.77 -4.54
N GLY A 142 2.27 3.94 -5.53
CA GLY A 142 1.62 3.95 -6.84
C GLY A 142 0.12 3.66 -6.72
N VAL A 143 -0.28 2.66 -5.91
CA VAL A 143 -1.69 2.36 -5.63
C VAL A 143 -2.34 3.48 -4.80
N ALA A 144 -1.66 3.97 -3.77
CA ALA A 144 -2.17 5.03 -2.90
C ALA A 144 -2.43 6.34 -3.66
N SER A 145 -1.65 6.64 -4.71
CA SER A 145 -1.84 7.83 -5.55
C SER A 145 -3.25 7.91 -6.16
N ALA A 146 -3.94 6.78 -6.35
CA ALA A 146 -5.30 6.74 -6.90
C ALA A 146 -6.37 7.34 -5.97
N ILE A 147 -6.08 7.51 -4.68
CA ILE A 147 -6.95 8.17 -3.70
C ILE A 147 -6.43 9.55 -3.26
N THR A 148 -5.18 9.89 -3.59
CA THR A 148 -4.50 11.12 -3.14
C THR A 148 -4.82 12.33 -4.05
N PRO A 149 -5.34 13.44 -3.50
CA PRO A 149 -5.49 14.70 -4.26
C PRO A 149 -4.13 15.21 -4.78
N PRO A 150 -4.06 15.93 -5.92
CA PRO A 150 -5.17 16.48 -6.72
C PRO A 150 -5.77 15.57 -7.83
N VAL A 151 -5.22 14.40 -8.15
CA VAL A 151 -5.66 13.62 -9.33
C VAL A 151 -6.61 12.47 -8.98
N ALA A 152 -6.38 11.78 -7.85
CA ALA A 152 -7.27 10.79 -7.20
C ALA A 152 -8.35 10.11 -8.07
N MET A 153 -7.98 9.50 -9.21
CA MET A 153 -8.96 9.10 -10.24
C MET A 153 -10.04 8.15 -9.71
N ALA A 154 -9.70 7.25 -8.79
CA ALA A 154 -10.65 6.34 -8.17
C ALA A 154 -11.63 7.09 -7.25
N ALA A 155 -11.13 8.05 -6.47
CA ALA A 155 -11.98 8.87 -5.61
C ALA A 155 -12.89 9.81 -6.41
N PHE A 156 -12.44 10.30 -7.57
CA PHE A 156 -13.25 11.15 -8.45
C PHE A 156 -14.35 10.36 -9.16
N ALA A 157 -14.04 9.13 -9.60
CA ALA A 157 -15.06 8.21 -10.09
C ALA A 157 -16.09 7.91 -8.98
N ALA A 158 -15.66 7.63 -7.76
CA ALA A 158 -16.55 7.40 -6.62
C ALA A 158 -17.44 8.63 -6.31
N ALA A 159 -16.89 9.84 -6.41
CA ALA A 159 -17.62 11.09 -6.20
C ALA A 159 -18.78 11.26 -7.20
N SER A 160 -18.59 10.86 -8.46
CA SER A 160 -19.64 10.90 -9.49
C SER A 160 -20.80 9.95 -9.21
N ILE A 161 -20.53 8.84 -8.49
CA ILE A 161 -21.54 7.86 -8.08
C ILE A 161 -22.26 8.33 -6.82
N SER A 162 -21.52 8.88 -5.85
CA SER A 162 -22.09 9.30 -4.56
C SER A 162 -22.73 10.69 -4.56
N GLY A 163 -22.60 11.44 -5.67
CA GLY A 163 -23.04 12.84 -5.76
C GLY A 163 -22.21 13.83 -4.93
N GLY A 164 -21.02 13.41 -4.47
CA GLY A 164 -20.12 14.24 -3.66
C GLY A 164 -19.18 15.10 -4.50
N GLY A 165 -18.53 16.09 -3.88
CA GLY A 165 -17.46 16.84 -4.54
C GLY A 165 -16.22 15.96 -4.74
N ALA A 166 -15.58 16.05 -5.91
CA ALA A 166 -14.42 15.24 -6.29
C ALA A 166 -13.26 15.36 -5.27
N ILE A 167 -12.80 16.59 -5.01
CA ILE A 167 -11.71 16.86 -4.05
C ILE A 167 -12.12 16.48 -2.62
N GLY A 168 -13.35 16.79 -2.20
CA GLY A 168 -13.85 16.42 -0.88
C GLY A 168 -13.84 14.91 -0.65
N THR A 169 -14.27 14.14 -1.66
CA THR A 169 -14.26 12.68 -1.63
C THR A 169 -12.84 12.14 -1.55
N ALA A 170 -11.89 12.68 -2.34
CA ALA A 170 -10.49 12.30 -2.30
C ALA A 170 -9.82 12.60 -0.95
N VAL A 171 -10.12 13.75 -0.33
CA VAL A 171 -9.62 14.09 1.00
C VAL A 171 -10.16 13.11 2.05
N GLN A 172 -11.45 12.77 2.01
CA GLN A 172 -12.01 11.77 2.93
C GLN A 172 -11.43 10.37 2.68
N ALA A 173 -11.27 9.97 1.42
CA ALA A 173 -10.66 8.70 1.05
C ALA A 173 -9.21 8.61 1.56
N THR A 174 -8.41 9.66 1.38
CA THR A 174 -7.03 9.73 1.90
C THR A 174 -7.00 9.70 3.42
N ARG A 175 -7.92 10.43 4.08
CA ARG A 175 -8.03 10.45 5.54
C ARG A 175 -8.31 9.06 6.09
N ILE A 176 -9.31 8.36 5.57
CA ILE A 176 -9.65 7.00 6.02
C ILE A 176 -8.56 6.01 5.61
N GLY A 177 -8.00 6.18 4.42
CA GLY A 177 -6.96 5.34 3.84
C GLY A 177 -5.55 5.60 4.36
N ILE A 178 -5.33 6.48 5.35
CA ILE A 178 -3.99 6.92 5.78
C ILE A 178 -3.04 5.74 6.10
N VAL A 179 -3.62 4.62 6.54
CA VAL A 179 -2.92 3.38 6.86
C VAL A 179 -2.12 2.85 5.66
N ILE A 180 -2.62 3.00 4.42
CA ILE A 180 -1.93 2.51 3.21
C ILE A 180 -0.57 3.20 3.00
N PHE A 181 -0.40 4.43 3.50
CA PHE A 181 0.84 5.19 3.41
C PHE A 181 1.85 4.80 4.50
N ALA A 182 1.40 4.23 5.62
CA ALA A 182 2.25 3.83 6.74
C ALA A 182 2.82 2.41 6.59
N ILE A 183 2.07 1.48 5.98
CA ILE A 183 2.49 0.09 5.78
C ILE A 183 3.86 -0.03 5.06
N PRO A 184 4.17 0.76 4.01
CA PRO A 184 5.47 0.72 3.36
C PRO A 184 6.65 1.01 4.28
N PHE A 185 6.51 1.98 5.17
CA PHE A 185 7.54 2.26 6.17
C PHE A 185 7.68 1.10 7.16
N PHE A 186 6.57 0.48 7.56
CA PHE A 186 6.61 -0.65 8.49
C PHE A 186 7.46 -1.80 7.96
N PHE A 187 7.23 -2.25 6.72
CA PHE A 187 8.02 -3.34 6.15
C PHE A 187 9.42 -2.89 5.67
N ALA A 188 9.62 -1.61 5.33
CA ALA A 188 10.96 -1.10 5.00
C ALA A 188 11.91 -1.13 6.21
N PHE A 189 11.41 -0.83 7.42
CA PHE A 189 12.18 -0.95 8.66
C PHE A 189 12.16 -2.37 9.27
N ASN A 190 11.17 -3.20 8.93
CA ASN A 190 10.99 -4.54 9.48
C ASN A 190 10.76 -5.55 8.33
N PRO A 191 11.78 -5.85 7.49
CA PRO A 191 11.63 -6.64 6.27
C PRO A 191 11.18 -8.09 6.52
N GLN A 192 11.37 -8.61 7.74
CA GLN A 192 10.82 -9.88 8.22
C GLN A 192 9.30 -10.00 8.01
N MET A 193 8.58 -8.87 7.93
CA MET A 193 7.15 -8.82 7.66
C MET A 193 6.76 -9.35 6.27
N LEU A 194 7.69 -9.34 5.31
CA LEU A 194 7.46 -9.83 3.94
C LEU A 194 7.62 -11.36 3.81
N ILE A 195 8.11 -12.05 4.85
CA ILE A 195 8.15 -13.54 4.97
C ILE A 195 9.06 -14.24 3.94
N VAL A 196 9.64 -13.52 3.00
CA VAL A 196 10.54 -14.06 1.96
C VAL A 196 12.00 -13.68 2.24
N ALA A 197 12.93 -14.56 1.88
CA ALA A 197 14.35 -14.36 2.17
C ALA A 197 14.92 -13.14 1.45
N GLU A 198 14.42 -12.86 0.24
CA GLU A 198 14.78 -11.75 -0.63
C GLU A 198 14.43 -10.38 -0.04
N ALA A 199 13.46 -10.33 0.89
CA ALA A 199 13.14 -9.11 1.60
C ALA A 199 14.26 -8.68 2.56
N GLY A 200 15.07 -9.62 3.03
CA GLY A 200 16.09 -9.42 4.05
C GLY A 200 15.56 -9.67 5.47
N GLY A 201 16.50 -9.92 6.39
CA GLY A 201 16.20 -10.24 7.80
C GLY A 201 16.04 -11.74 8.07
N VAL A 202 16.31 -12.15 9.31
CA VAL A 202 16.21 -13.55 9.73
C VAL A 202 14.78 -13.85 10.14
N PHE A 203 14.07 -14.72 9.43
CA PHE A 203 12.71 -15.09 9.82
C PHE A 203 12.73 -15.88 11.14
N ALA A 204 12.01 -15.38 12.13
CA ALA A 204 11.77 -16.07 13.40
C ALA A 204 10.30 -15.92 13.76
N ILE A 205 9.61 -17.03 14.04
CA ILE A 205 8.16 -17.03 14.24
C ILE A 205 7.73 -16.09 15.39
N GLY A 206 8.49 -16.07 16.49
CA GLY A 206 8.19 -15.19 17.63
C GLY A 206 8.32 -13.71 17.28
N GLY A 207 9.38 -13.33 16.54
CA GLY A 207 9.57 -11.97 16.04
C GLY A 207 8.49 -11.57 15.03
N PHE A 208 8.11 -12.49 14.14
CA PHE A 208 7.05 -12.28 13.17
C PHE A 208 5.68 -12.07 13.82
N LEU A 209 5.29 -12.88 14.80
CA LEU A 209 4.04 -12.70 15.55
C LEU A 209 4.01 -11.36 16.29
N PHE A 210 5.15 -10.94 16.83
CA PHE A 210 5.28 -9.63 17.46
C PHE A 210 5.15 -8.47 16.45
N LEU A 211 5.74 -8.60 15.25
CA LEU A 211 5.56 -7.64 14.16
C LEU A 211 4.10 -7.60 13.67
N LEU A 212 3.43 -8.75 13.58
CA LEU A 212 2.01 -8.80 13.24
C LEU A 212 1.13 -8.05 14.26
N LEU A 213 1.40 -8.25 15.56
CA LEU A 213 0.72 -7.49 16.61
C LEU A 213 0.95 -5.98 16.45
N ARG A 214 2.21 -5.58 16.23
CA ARG A 214 2.57 -4.16 16.02
C ARG A 214 1.89 -3.59 14.77
N LEU A 215 1.81 -4.34 13.68
CA LEU A 215 1.12 -3.93 12.47
C LEU A 215 -0.38 -3.78 12.69
N ALA A 216 -1.02 -4.73 13.39
CA ALA A 216 -2.44 -4.63 13.74
C ALA A 216 -2.73 -3.40 14.60
N LEU A 217 -1.88 -3.13 15.60
CA LEU A 217 -1.97 -1.93 16.43
C LEU A 217 -1.69 -0.66 15.62
N LEU A 218 -0.73 -0.65 14.70
CA LEU A 218 -0.45 0.48 13.79
C LEU A 218 -1.70 0.83 12.98
N ILE A 219 -2.30 -0.17 12.34
CA ILE A 219 -3.51 -0.01 11.53
C ILE A 219 -4.63 0.58 12.39
N TYR A 220 -4.87 0.00 13.57
CA TYR A 220 -5.94 0.44 14.47
C TYR A 220 -5.71 1.87 15.01
N MET A 221 -4.49 2.18 15.46
CA MET A 221 -4.12 3.49 16.00
C MET A 221 -4.24 4.59 14.94
N LEU A 222 -3.72 4.36 13.73
CA LEU A 222 -3.81 5.34 12.65
C LEU A 222 -5.23 5.50 12.11
N ALA A 223 -5.98 4.41 11.96
CA ALA A 223 -7.37 4.47 11.49
C ALA A 223 -8.26 5.24 12.49
N SER A 224 -8.17 4.92 13.79
CA SER A 224 -8.95 5.61 14.84
C SER A 224 -8.54 7.07 15.04
N ALA A 225 -7.24 7.38 14.93
CA ALA A 225 -6.75 8.76 14.94
C ALA A 225 -7.29 9.55 13.74
N ALA A 226 -7.25 8.95 12.55
CA ALA A 226 -7.71 9.61 11.34
C ALA A 226 -9.22 9.84 11.33
N SER A 227 -10.02 8.86 11.75
CA SER A 227 -11.48 9.02 11.90
C SER A 227 -11.86 9.97 13.04
N ARG A 228 -10.97 10.19 14.01
CA ARG A 228 -11.24 10.84 15.32
C ARG A 228 -12.35 10.13 16.11
N PHE A 229 -12.53 8.85 15.84
CA PHE A 229 -13.62 8.04 16.37
C PHE A 229 -13.19 6.60 16.55
N ASP A 230 -13.50 6.06 17.73
CA ASP A 230 -13.33 4.65 18.05
C ASP A 230 -14.70 4.11 18.53
N ARG A 231 -14.90 3.86 19.83
CA ARG A 231 -16.23 3.61 20.40
C ARG A 231 -17.00 4.89 20.70
N GLY A 232 -16.28 5.99 20.81
CA GLY A 232 -16.83 7.32 20.96
C GLY A 232 -15.97 8.37 20.27
N LYS A 233 -16.44 9.62 20.32
CA LYS A 233 -15.65 10.76 19.83
C LYS A 233 -14.40 10.91 20.68
N MET A 234 -13.25 10.99 20.02
CA MET A 234 -11.96 11.14 20.70
C MET A 234 -11.57 12.63 20.83
N PRO A 235 -11.04 13.06 21.99
CA PRO A 235 -10.44 14.38 22.13
C PRO A 235 -9.14 14.50 21.34
N VAL A 236 -8.75 15.73 21.00
CA VAL A 236 -7.57 16.00 20.15
C VAL A 236 -6.28 15.44 20.74
N TRP A 237 -6.10 15.49 22.06
CA TRP A 237 -4.91 14.91 22.70
C TRP A 237 -4.81 13.41 22.46
N GLU A 238 -5.93 12.69 22.49
CA GLU A 238 -5.96 11.24 22.29
C GLU A 238 -5.67 10.90 20.82
N VAL A 239 -6.18 11.72 19.90
CA VAL A 239 -5.87 11.60 18.46
C VAL A 239 -4.37 11.75 18.22
N ILE A 240 -3.73 12.78 18.81
CA ILE A 240 -2.28 13.01 18.69
C ILE A 240 -1.50 11.86 19.34
N ALA A 241 -1.92 11.43 20.53
CA ALA A 241 -1.28 10.33 21.25
C ALA A 241 -1.34 9.01 20.46
N ARG A 242 -2.49 8.67 19.87
CA ARG A 242 -2.64 7.48 19.03
C ARG A 242 -1.85 7.60 17.72
N ALA A 243 -1.83 8.77 17.09
CA ALA A 243 -1.01 8.98 15.89
C ALA A 243 0.49 8.80 16.20
N ALA A 244 0.98 9.38 17.30
CA ALA A 244 2.36 9.23 17.73
C ALA A 244 2.71 7.79 18.11
N ALA A 245 1.86 7.12 18.91
CA ALA A 245 2.03 5.72 19.26
C ALA A 245 2.02 4.81 18.01
N GLY A 246 1.13 5.08 17.07
CA GLY A 246 1.08 4.44 15.76
C GLY A 246 2.40 4.56 15.01
N LEU A 247 2.91 5.78 14.82
CA LEU A 247 4.18 5.99 14.13
C LEU A 247 5.38 5.34 14.86
N LEU A 248 5.39 5.32 16.19
CA LEU A 248 6.42 4.65 16.98
C LEU A 248 6.42 3.12 16.80
N LEU A 249 5.27 2.51 16.48
CA LEU A 249 5.19 1.08 16.18
C LEU A 249 5.96 0.67 14.93
N ILE A 250 6.33 1.61 14.05
CA ILE A 250 7.14 1.35 12.85
C ILE A 250 8.62 1.14 13.19
N HIS A 251 9.09 1.70 14.31
CA HIS A 251 10.51 1.78 14.65
C HIS A 251 11.21 0.40 14.67
N PRO A 252 12.42 0.24 14.11
CA PRO A 252 13.05 -1.09 13.96
C PRO A 252 13.45 -1.75 15.29
N SER A 253 13.74 -0.96 16.34
CA SER A 253 14.08 -1.51 17.66
C SER A 253 12.89 -2.22 18.31
N ALA A 254 13.09 -3.49 18.69
CA ALA A 254 12.09 -4.31 19.37
C ALA A 254 11.67 -3.73 20.73
N LEU A 255 12.59 -3.10 21.46
CA LEU A 255 12.29 -2.45 22.74
C LEU A 255 11.33 -1.26 22.54
N VAL A 256 11.66 -0.38 21.58
CA VAL A 256 10.82 0.78 21.25
C VAL A 256 9.46 0.33 20.73
N GLY A 257 9.43 -0.66 19.84
CA GLY A 257 8.19 -1.26 19.34
C GLY A 257 7.35 -1.90 20.45
N GLY A 258 7.98 -2.51 21.46
CA GLY A 258 7.31 -3.12 22.61
C GLY A 258 6.70 -2.08 23.54
N ILE A 259 7.45 -1.03 23.86
CA ILE A 259 6.94 0.11 24.63
C ILE A 259 5.78 0.78 23.89
N ALA A 260 5.91 0.99 22.57
CA ALA A 260 4.85 1.56 21.74
C ALA A 260 3.60 0.67 21.69
N ALA A 261 3.76 -0.65 21.65
CA ALA A 261 2.64 -1.60 21.69
C ALA A 261 1.91 -1.56 23.04
N LEU A 262 2.65 -1.55 24.15
CA LEU A 262 2.07 -1.40 25.49
C LEU A 262 1.36 -0.06 25.65
N ALA A 263 1.97 1.03 25.20
CA ALA A 263 1.36 2.36 25.20
C ALA A 263 0.08 2.40 24.36
N SER A 264 0.07 1.74 23.19
CA SER A 264 -1.12 1.65 22.34
C SER A 264 -2.26 0.90 23.03
N LEU A 265 -1.96 -0.24 23.66
CA LEU A 265 -2.95 -1.00 24.43
C LEU A 265 -3.48 -0.20 25.63
N ALA A 266 -2.60 0.52 26.33
CA ALA A 266 -2.99 1.39 27.43
C ALA A 266 -3.91 2.53 26.96
N LEU A 267 -3.62 3.18 25.81
CA LEU A 267 -4.47 4.22 25.24
C LEU A 267 -5.87 3.68 24.86
N ILE A 268 -5.94 2.48 24.29
CA ILE A 268 -7.22 1.81 23.99
C ILE A 268 -8.00 1.56 25.29
N ALA A 269 -7.35 0.98 26.29
CA ALA A 269 -7.97 0.66 27.58
C ALA A 269 -8.46 1.93 28.31
N LEU A 270 -7.68 3.02 28.29
CA LEU A 270 -8.07 4.31 28.86
C LEU A 270 -9.30 4.89 28.15
N HIS A 271 -9.32 4.84 26.81
CA HIS A 271 -10.48 5.31 26.05
C HIS A 271 -11.75 4.55 26.43
N TYR A 272 -11.65 3.22 26.53
CA TYR A 272 -12.79 2.34 26.83
C TYR A 272 -13.25 2.52 28.28
N GLY A 273 -12.31 2.68 29.22
CA GLY A 273 -12.62 2.94 30.63
C GLY A 273 -13.28 4.29 30.87
N VAL A 274 -12.86 5.35 30.16
CA VAL A 274 -13.50 6.67 30.25
C VAL A 274 -14.93 6.64 29.69
N LEU A 275 -15.17 5.92 28.60
CA LEU A 275 -16.51 5.78 28.02
C LEU A 275 -17.44 4.97 28.92
N SER A 276 -16.99 3.82 29.41
CA SER A 276 -17.79 2.98 30.31
C SER A 276 -18.18 3.72 31.59
N ARG A 277 -17.30 4.56 32.15
CA ARG A 277 -17.63 5.42 33.29
C ARG A 277 -18.68 6.47 32.97
N LYS A 278 -18.69 7.01 31.75
CA LYS A 278 -19.70 7.98 31.31
C LYS A 278 -21.05 7.31 31.08
N GLU A 279 -21.06 6.11 30.51
CA GLU A 279 -22.27 5.30 30.33
C GLU A 279 -22.88 4.88 31.67
N ALA A 280 -22.05 4.52 32.65
CA ALA A 280 -22.51 4.17 33.99
C ALA A 280 -23.01 5.36 34.84
N ALA A 281 -22.67 6.59 34.43
CA ALA A 281 -23.05 7.83 35.13
C ALA A 281 -24.26 8.55 34.49
N ALA A 282 -24.75 8.05 33.34
CA ALA A 282 -25.89 8.58 32.59
C ALA A 282 -27.13 7.71 32.84
#